data_AF-A0A183PGW3-F1
#
_entry.id   AF-A0A183PGW3-F1
#
_cell.length_a   1.000
_cell.length_b   1.000
_cell.length_c   1.000
_cell.angle_alpha   90.00
_cell.angle_beta   90.00
_cell.angle_gamma   90.00
#
_symmetry.space_group_name_H-M   'P 1'
#
loop_
_entity.id
_entity.type
_entity.pdbx_description
1 polymer ?
#
loop_
_entity_poly.entity_id
_entity_poly.type
_entity_poly.pdbx_seq_one_letter_code
_entity_poly.pdbx_strand_id
1 'polypeptide(L)' 'MSTSQGFIKTVMVLLESTSGSGHCIVGFRPRLATNRKEKIAFDPLVQQNVLYRELRKIRSLKKAGS' A
#
# COMPACT_ATOMS: atom_id res chain seq x y z
N MET A 1 -27.94 -12.51 7.44
CA MET A 1 -26.90 -11.53 7.09
C MET A 1 -26.29 -11.00 8.39
N SER A 2 -25.25 -11.67 8.92
CA SER A 2 -24.49 -11.16 10.07
C SER A 2 -23.25 -10.48 9.51
N THR A 3 -23.28 -9.16 9.40
CA THR A 3 -22.09 -8.37 9.14
C THR A 3 -21.27 -8.36 10.43
N SER A 4 -20.50 -9.42 10.66
CA SER A 4 -19.42 -9.32 11.64
C SER A 4 -18.56 -8.14 11.21
N GLN A 5 -18.58 -7.06 12.00
CA GLN A 5 -17.58 -6.01 11.91
C GLN A 5 -16.24 -6.60 12.36
N GLY A 6 -15.71 -7.53 11.58
CA GLY A 6 -14.39 -8.09 11.76
C GLY A 6 -13.36 -7.04 11.35
N PHE A 7 -12.37 -6.79 12.21
CA PHE A 7 -11.23 -5.95 11.89
C PHE A 7 -10.65 -6.34 10.52
N ILE A 8 -10.68 -5.43 9.55
CA ILE A 8 -10.12 -5.70 8.22
C ILE A 8 -8.60 -5.84 8.40
N LYS A 9 -8.12 -7.09 8.34
CA LYS A 9 -6.69 -7.40 8.38
C LYS A 9 -6.01 -6.57 7.30
N THR A 10 -5.17 -5.64 7.72
CA THR A 10 -4.51 -4.69 6.82
C THR A 10 -3.06 -5.11 6.63
N VAL A 11 -2.55 -4.92 5.42
CA VAL A 11 -1.17 -5.21 5.05
C VAL A 11 -0.49 -3.90 4.70
N MET A 12 0.68 -3.68 5.29
CA MET A 12 1.60 -2.61 4.92
C MET A 12 2.44 -3.07 3.74
N VAL A 13 2.49 -2.27 2.69
CA VAL A 13 3.17 -2.54 1.42
C VAL A 13 4.10 -1.40 1.06
N LEU A 14 5.17 -1.71 0.34
CA LEU A 14 6.06 -0.73 -0.27
C LEU A 14 5.56 -0.48 -1.70
N LEU A 15 5.31 0.79 -2.01
CA LEU A 15 4.97 1.25 -3.34
C LEU A 15 6.20 1.94 -3.95
N GLU A 16 6.52 1.64 -5.19
CA GLU A 16 7.63 2.25 -5.92
C GLU A 16 7.10 3.11 -7.07
N SER A 17 7.76 4.22 -7.32
CA SER A 17 7.50 5.13 -8.43
C SER A 17 7.66 4.43 -9.77
N THR A 18 6.67 4.53 -10.66
CA THR A 18 6.75 3.98 -12.01
C THR A 18 7.64 4.79 -12.94
N SER A 19 8.18 5.93 -12.49
CA SER A 19 9.09 6.76 -13.29
C SER A 19 10.49 6.16 -13.44
N GLY A 20 10.82 5.10 -12.68
CA GLY A 20 12.16 4.51 -12.66
C GLY A 20 13.16 5.23 -11.75
N SER A 21 12.71 6.22 -10.97
CA SER A 21 13.54 6.97 -10.01
C SER A 21 13.98 6.16 -8.78
N GLY A 22 13.34 5.02 -8.51
CA GLY A 22 13.55 4.22 -7.30
C GLY A 22 12.92 4.81 -6.03
N HIS A 23 12.24 5.96 -6.12
CA HIS A 23 11.58 6.55 -4.95
C HIS A 23 10.44 5.64 -4.48
N CYS A 24 10.41 5.39 -3.17
CA CYS A 24 9.47 4.46 -2.55
C CYS A 24 8.65 5.13 -1.45
N ILE A 25 7.39 4.72 -1.32
CA ILE A 25 6.47 5.19 -0.27
C ILE A 25 5.75 4.01 0.38
N VAL A 26 5.30 4.18 1.62
CA VAL A 26 4.52 3.17 2.32
C VAL A 26 3.03 3.30 2.00
N GLY A 27 2.38 2.18 1.72
CA GLY A 27 0.95 2.06 1.51
C GLY A 27 0.31 1.01 2.40
N PHE A 28 -1.02 1.07 2.50
CA PHE A 28 -1.84 0.08 3.21
C PHE A 28 -2.91 -0.49 2.28
N ARG A 29 -3.11 -1.80 2.30
CA ARG A 29 -4.25 -2.43 1.61
C ARG A 29 -4.92 -3.51 2.47
N PRO A 30 -6.22 -3.76 2.26
CA PRO A 30 -6.87 -4.93 2.84
C PRO A 30 -6.14 -6.22 2.43
N ARG A 31 -5.98 -7.15 3.37
CA ARG A 31 -5.32 -8.45 3.12
C ARG A 31 -6.06 -9.27 2.05
N LEU A 32 -7.38 -9.12 1.97
CA LEU A 32 -8.25 -9.81 1.01
C LEU A 32 -8.29 -9.14 -0.37
N ALA A 33 -7.67 -7.97 -0.53
CA ALA A 33 -7.57 -7.35 -1.85
C ALA A 33 -6.67 -8.22 -2.75
N THR A 34 -7.23 -8.67 -3.87
CA THR A 34 -6.54 -9.46 -4.90
C THR A 34 -5.63 -8.60 -5.76
N ASN A 35 -6.01 -7.34 -5.98
CA ASN A 35 -5.24 -6.39 -6.78
C ASN A 35 -4.09 -5.78 -5.97
N ARG A 36 -2.97 -5.56 -6.66
CA ARG A 36 -1.85 -4.77 -6.16
C ARG A 36 -2.30 -3.32 -5.93
N LYS A 37 -1.79 -2.69 -4.88
CA LYS A 37 -2.13 -1.29 -4.61
C LYS A 37 -1.41 -0.37 -5.61
N GLU A 38 -2.18 0.58 -6.15
CA GLU A 38 -1.67 1.67 -6.97
C GLU A 38 -2.10 3.01 -6.37
N LYS A 39 -1.26 4.05 -6.51
CA LYS A 39 -1.54 5.40 -6.01
C LYS A 39 -0.80 6.45 -6.83
N ILE A 40 -1.46 7.55 -7.18
CA ILE A 40 -0.76 8.72 -7.73
C ILE A 40 -0.22 9.56 -6.55
N ALA A 41 1.07 9.87 -6.58
CA ALA A 41 1.74 10.69 -5.58
C ALA A 41 2.90 11.48 -6.19
N PHE A 42 3.31 12.54 -5.51
CA PHE A 42 4.46 13.33 -5.92
C PHE A 42 5.76 12.54 -5.73
N ASP A 43 6.57 12.47 -6.79
CA ASP A 43 7.94 11.95 -6.74
C ASP A 43 8.93 13.13 -6.68
N PRO A 44 9.68 13.28 -5.58
CA PRO A 44 10.63 14.38 -5.42
C PRO A 44 11.83 14.30 -6.37
N LEU A 45 12.16 13.11 -6.89
CA LEU A 45 13.30 12.93 -7.79
C LEU A 45 12.98 13.36 -9.23
N VAL A 46 11.71 13.23 -9.63
CA VAL A 46 11.21 13.65 -10.96
C VAL A 46 10.40 14.96 -10.89
N GLN A 47 10.15 15.45 -9.67
CA GLN A 47 9.41 16.68 -9.36
C GLN A 47 8.02 16.75 -10.00
N GLN A 48 7.33 15.61 -10.08
CA GLN A 48 5.98 15.54 -10.65
C GLN A 48 5.15 14.44 -9.98
N ASN A 49 3.84 14.49 -10.19
CA ASN A 49 2.95 13.41 -9.75
C ASN A 49 3.07 12.22 -10.71
N VAL A 50 3.38 11.06 -10.15
CA VAL A 50 3.54 9.81 -10.89
C VAL A 50 2.74 8.70 -10.24
N LEU A 51 2.52 7.62 -11.01
CA LEU A 51 1.91 6.41 -10.47
C LEU A 51 2.94 5.68 -9.59
N TYR A 52 2.50 5.22 -8.44
CA TYR A 52 3.24 4.32 -7.57
C TYR A 52 2.54 2.97 -7.57
N ARG A 53 3.30 1.89 -7.74
CA ARG A 53 2.79 0.51 -7.78
C ARG A 53 3.37 -0.33 -6.65
N GLU A 54 2.58 -1.27 -6.13
CA GLU A 54 3.04 -2.22 -5.12
C GLU A 54 4.21 -3.06 -5.64
N LEU A 55 5.36 -2.84 -5.00
CA LEU A 55 6.58 -3.59 -5.20
C LEU A 55 6.57 -4.86 -4.35
N ARG A 56 6.37 -4.71 -3.03
CA ARG A 56 6.36 -5.83 -2.09
C ARG A 56 5.55 -5.56 -0.82
N LYS A 57 5.13 -6.64 -0.17
CA LYS A 57 4.60 -6.59 1.20
C LYS A 57 5.74 -6.33 2.20
N ILE A 58 5.52 -5.40 3.13
CA ILE A 58 6.40 -5.16 4.27
C ILE A 58 5.97 -6.06 5.44
N ARG A 59 4.75 -5.88 5.94
CA ARG A 59 4.22 -6.65 7.08
C ARG A 59 2.70 -6.65 7.15
N SER A 60 2.12 -7.63 7.82
CA SER A 60 0.71 -7.57 8.22
C SER A 60 0.56 -6.73 9.47
N LEU A 61 -0.43 -5.85 9.52
CA LEU A 61 -0.79 -5.11 10.72
C LEU A 61 -1.68 -5.98 11.61
N LYS A 62 -1.38 -6.00 12.91
CA LYS A 62 -2.21 -6.58 13.96
C LYS A 62 -2.90 -5.46 14.72
N LYS A 63 -4.06 -5.76 15.31
CA LYS A 63 -4.69 -4.87 16.28
C LYS A 63 -3.74 -4.71 17.47
N ALA A 64 -3.54 -3.49 17.95
CA ALA A 64 -2.75 -3.26 19.15
C ALA A 64 -3.41 -3.99 20.34
N GLY A 65 -2.63 -4.78 21.09
CA GLY A 65 -3.13 -5.57 22.23
C GLY A 65 -3.84 -6.88 21.88
N SER A 66 -3.57 -7.46 20.70
CA SER A 66 -4.04 -8.80 20.29
C SER A 66 -2.90 -9.83 20.24
#